data_AF-A0A2T9IVS3-F1
#
_entry.id   AF-A0A2T9IVS3-F1
#
_cell.length_a   1.000
_cell.length_b   1.000
_cell.length_c   1.000
_cell.angle_alpha   90.00
_cell.angle_beta   90.00
_cell.angle_gamma   90.00
#
_symmetry.space_group_name_H-M   'P 1'
#
loop_
_entity.id
_entity.type
_entity.pdbx_description
1 polymer ?
#
loop_
_entity_poly.entity_id
_entity_poly.type
_entity_poly.pdbx_seq_one_letter_code
_entity_poly.pdbx_strand_id
1 'polypeptide(L)'
;MTAPGSCVQSAVVGQAGIGADDAIFRFTISPSQGQWLWRTFERDGRTRAQGLAQSRKHAAALIIHAILRSRAPAAAPTISTPSRAA
;
A
#
# COMPACT_ATOMS: atom_id res chain seq x y z
N MET A 1 9.46 -24.78 -26.94
CA MET A 1 9.89 -24.15 -25.67
C MET A 1 8.95 -22.99 -25.38
N THR A 2 8.45 -22.94 -24.15
CA THR A 2 7.18 -22.37 -23.71
C THR A 2 7.11 -20.84 -23.80
N ALA A 3 5.98 -20.31 -24.28
CA ALA A 3 5.70 -18.89 -24.42
C ALA A 3 5.75 -18.13 -23.08
N PRO A 4 6.18 -16.85 -23.04
CA PRO A 4 6.02 -16.02 -21.86
C PRO A 4 4.53 -15.73 -21.66
N GLY A 5 3.98 -16.24 -20.56
CA GLY A 5 2.65 -15.90 -20.08
C GLY A 5 2.57 -14.40 -19.81
N SER A 6 1.94 -13.69 -20.75
CA SER A 6 1.58 -12.29 -20.63
C SER A 6 0.63 -12.12 -19.45
N CYS A 7 1.12 -11.60 -18.33
CA CYS A 7 0.27 -11.25 -17.21
C CYS A 7 -0.50 -9.97 -17.57
N VAL A 8 -1.79 -10.18 -17.85
CA VAL A 8 -2.83 -9.18 -18.07
C VAL A 8 -2.64 -7.96 -17.16
N GLN A 9 -2.39 -6.81 -17.78
CA GLN A 9 -2.37 -5.52 -17.12
C GLN A 9 -3.82 -5.12 -16.84
N SER A 10 -4.31 -5.36 -15.63
CA SER A 10 -5.57 -4.79 -15.15
C SER A 10 -5.38 -3.28 -14.96
N ALA A 11 -5.54 -2.51 -16.04
CA ALA A 11 -5.63 -1.07 -16.00
C ALA A 11 -6.97 -0.68 -15.35
N VAL A 12 -6.97 -0.54 -14.02
CA VAL A 12 -8.12 0.03 -13.31
C VAL A 12 -8.01 1.55 -13.40
N VAL A 13 -8.83 2.13 -14.27
CA VAL A 13 -9.14 3.57 -14.32
C VAL A 13 -9.74 3.98 -12.98
N GLY A 14 -9.23 5.06 -12.37
CA GLY A 14 -9.72 5.58 -11.10
C GLY A 14 -9.44 7.07 -10.97
N GLN A 15 -10.52 7.85 -11.06
CA GLN A 15 -10.59 9.31 -11.16
C GLN A 15 -9.94 10.08 -10.01
N ALA A 16 -9.58 11.33 -10.32
CA ALA A 16 -9.00 12.32 -9.41
C ALA A 16 -9.94 12.73 -8.28
N GLY A 17 -9.36 12.93 -7.09
CA GLY A 17 -10.00 13.46 -5.90
C GLY A 17 -8.93 14.05 -4.98
N ILE A 18 -9.07 15.33 -4.70
CA ILE A 18 -8.12 16.23 -4.04
C ILE A 18 -8.09 15.91 -2.53
N GLY A 19 -6.89 15.80 -1.93
CA GLY A 19 -6.73 15.95 -0.47
C GLY A 19 -6.07 14.84 0.37
N ALA A 20 -5.37 13.86 -0.21
CA ALA A 20 -4.61 12.88 0.59
C ALA A 20 -3.36 12.38 -0.16
N ASP A 21 -2.27 13.13 -0.07
CA ASP A 21 -1.02 12.85 -0.80
C ASP A 21 -0.33 11.54 -0.34
N ASP A 22 -0.62 11.09 0.89
CA ASP A 22 0.00 9.91 1.51
C ASP A 22 -0.81 8.61 1.38
N ALA A 23 -1.89 8.60 0.58
CA ALA A 23 -2.74 7.42 0.45
C ALA A 23 -2.15 6.42 -0.56
N ILE A 24 -2.00 5.15 -0.16
CA ILE A 24 -1.72 4.05 -1.10
C ILE A 24 -2.81 4.05 -2.17
N PHE A 25 -2.40 4.22 -3.44
CA PHE A 25 -3.31 4.41 -4.56
C PHE A 25 -3.46 3.12 -5.40
N ARG A 26 -2.38 2.33 -5.53
CA ARG A 26 -2.36 1.10 -6.35
C ARG A 26 -1.57 -0.01 -5.65
N PHE A 27 -1.80 -1.25 -6.07
CA PHE A 27 -1.04 -2.41 -5.62
C PHE A 27 -0.90 -3.45 -6.74
N THR A 28 0.11 -4.30 -6.65
CA THR A 28 0.31 -5.46 -7.54
C THR A 28 0.64 -6.71 -6.72
N ILE A 29 0.24 -7.87 -7.24
CA ILE A 29 0.63 -9.19 -6.73
C ILE A 29 1.04 -10.04 -7.93
N SER A 30 2.30 -10.47 -7.98
CA SER A 30 2.83 -11.29 -9.07
C SER A 30 3.60 -12.51 -8.53
N PRO A 31 3.57 -13.65 -9.25
CA PRO A 31 4.41 -14.78 -8.90
C PRO A 31 5.90 -14.42 -9.08
N SER A 32 6.75 -14.89 -8.16
CA SER A 32 8.20 -14.68 -8.16
C SER A 32 8.92 -15.85 -7.49
N GLN A 33 9.63 -16.67 -8.28
CA GLN A 33 10.49 -17.78 -7.81
C GLN A 33 9.91 -18.61 -6.65
N GLY A 34 8.70 -19.15 -6.81
CA GLY A 34 8.05 -19.98 -5.77
C GLY A 34 7.38 -19.20 -4.64
N GLN A 35 7.43 -17.87 -4.67
CA GLN A 35 6.75 -16.96 -3.76
C GLN A 35 5.88 -15.97 -4.54
N TRP A 36 5.20 -15.09 -3.80
CA TRP A 36 4.36 -14.03 -4.34
C TRP A 36 4.94 -12.68 -3.96
N LEU A 37 5.41 -11.94 -4.96
CA LEU A 37 5.84 -10.56 -4.79
C LEU A 37 4.61 -9.66 -4.73
N TRP A 38 4.52 -8.85 -3.68
CA TRP A 38 3.51 -7.81 -3.56
C TRP A 38 4.18 -6.44 -3.50
N ARG A 39 3.51 -5.43 -4.08
CA ARG A 39 3.95 -4.03 -4.07
C ARG A 39 2.76 -3.11 -3.87
N THR A 40 2.96 -2.02 -3.14
CA THR A 40 2.01 -0.91 -3.04
C THR A 40 2.65 0.36 -3.59
N PHE A 41 1.83 1.22 -4.18
CA PHE A 41 2.27 2.43 -4.87
C PHE A 41 1.50 3.64 -4.37
N GLU A 42 2.22 4.76 -4.28
CA GLU A 42 1.65 6.09 -4.12
C GLU A 42 1.00 6.56 -5.43
N ARG A 43 0.35 7.72 -5.39
CA ARG A 43 -0.36 8.30 -6.54
C ARG A 43 0.58 8.63 -7.70
N ASP A 44 1.81 9.04 -7.40
CA ASP A 44 2.88 9.34 -8.36
C ASP A 44 3.50 8.08 -8.98
N GLY A 45 3.10 6.89 -8.52
CA GLY A 45 3.66 5.61 -8.98
C GLY A 45 4.92 5.18 -8.21
N ARG A 46 5.34 5.93 -7.19
CA ARG A 46 6.46 5.54 -6.32
C ARG A 46 6.06 4.31 -5.50
N THR A 47 6.97 3.34 -5.41
CA THR A 47 6.75 2.15 -4.57
C THR A 47 6.88 2.55 -3.11
N ARG A 48 5.80 2.36 -2.34
CA ARG A 48 5.78 2.67 -0.92
C ARG A 48 6.25 1.49 -0.06
N ALA A 49 5.75 0.29 -0.38
CA ALA A 49 6.11 -0.93 0.31
C ALA A 49 6.08 -2.13 -0.64
N GLN A 50 6.90 -3.13 -0.36
CA GLN A 50 6.92 -4.38 -1.11
C GLN A 50 7.44 -5.53 -0.25
N GLY A 51 7.18 -6.76 -0.67
CA GLY A 51 7.71 -7.95 -0.02
C GLY A 51 7.35 -9.24 -0.72
N LEU A 52 7.85 -10.35 -0.19
CA LEU A 52 7.54 -11.70 -0.66
C LEU A 52 6.58 -12.37 0.33
N ALA A 53 5.64 -13.16 -0.19
CA ALA A 53 4.69 -13.92 0.59
C ALA A 53 4.61 -15.38 0.10
N GLN A 54 4.31 -16.31 1.00
CA GLN A 54 4.22 -17.74 0.67
C GLN A 54 3.01 -18.10 -0.19
N SER A 55 1.98 -17.25 -0.22
CA SER A 55 0.80 -17.45 -1.04
C SER A 55 0.18 -16.12 -1.47
N ARG A 56 -0.62 -16.16 -2.54
CA ARG A 56 -1.36 -14.99 -3.03
C ARG A 56 -2.29 -14.39 -1.97
N LYS A 57 -2.91 -15.24 -1.15
CA LYS A 57 -3.80 -14.82 -0.05
C LYS A 57 -3.00 -14.11 1.05
N HIS A 58 -1.82 -14.62 1.39
CA HIS A 58 -0.93 -13.97 2.36
C HIS A 58 -0.47 -12.60 1.82
N ALA A 59 -0.06 -12.51 0.55
CA ALA A 59 0.28 -11.24 -0.09
C ALA A 59 -0.86 -10.20 0.00
N ALA A 60 -2.11 -10.61 -0.27
CA ALA A 60 -3.27 -9.74 -0.16
C ALA A 60 -3.49 -9.22 1.28
N ALA A 61 -3.33 -10.09 2.29
CA ALA A 61 -3.44 -9.68 3.69
C ALA A 61 -2.40 -8.63 4.08
N LEU A 62 -1.16 -8.77 3.59
CA LEU A 62 -0.08 -7.80 3.82
C LEU A 62 -0.39 -6.44 3.17
N ILE A 63 -0.91 -6.44 1.94
CA ILE A 63 -1.36 -5.21 1.27
C ILE A 63 -2.45 -4.51 2.08
N ILE A 64 -3.47 -5.24 2.55
CA ILE A 64 -4.55 -4.67 3.37
C ILE A 64 -3.98 -4.07 4.65
N HIS A 65 -3.10 -4.77 5.35
CA HIS A 65 -2.42 -4.25 6.54
C HIS A 65 -1.62 -2.98 6.24
N ALA A 66 -0.90 -2.93 5.11
CA ALA A 66 -0.18 -1.74 4.69
C ALA A 66 -1.12 -0.55 4.46
N ILE A 67 -2.24 -0.77 3.76
CA ILE A 67 -3.27 0.27 3.53
C ILE A 67 -3.85 0.79 4.84
N LEU A 68 -4.19 -0.10 5.77
CA LEU A 68 -4.75 0.28 7.07
C LEU A 68 -3.75 1.09 7.91
N ARG A 69 -2.49 0.66 7.96
CA ARG A 69 -1.43 1.38 8.68
C ARG A 69 -1.21 2.78 8.11
N SER A 70 -1.24 2.91 6.79
CA SER A 70 -1.09 4.19 6.09
C SER A 70 -2.23 5.17 6.30
N ARG A 71 -3.40 4.69 6.74
CA ARG A 71 -4.56 5.52 7.07
C ARG A 71 -4.60 5.94 8.53
N ALA A 72 -3.79 5.36 9.40
CA ALA A 72 -3.75 5.78 10.80
C ALA A 72 -3.22 7.23 10.84
N PRO A 73 -4.02 8.21 11.32
CA PRO A 73 -3.52 9.57 11.49
C PRO A 73 -2.31 9.51 12.44
N ALA A 74 -1.25 10.26 12.11
CA ALA A 74 -0.16 10.48 13.03
C ALA A 74 -0.78 11.04 14.32
N ALA A 75 -0.77 10.23 15.38
CA ALA A 75 -1.27 10.64 16.68
C ALA A 75 -0.50 11.89 17.08
N ALA A 76 -1.16 13.05 17.06
CA ALA A 76 -0.58 14.29 17.51
C ALA A 76 -0.27 14.15 19.01
N PRO A 77 1.00 14.27 19.45
CA PRO A 77 1.29 14.38 20.88
C PRO A 77 0.99 15.81 21.33
N THR A 78 -0.29 16.18 21.46
CA THR A 78 -0.68 17.39 22.18
C THR A 78 -0.72 17.10 23.67
N ILE A 79 0.47 17.03 24.28
CA ILE A 79 0.62 17.21 25.72
C ILE A 79 0.33 18.69 25.99
N SER A 80 -0.94 19.02 26.24
CA SER A 80 -1.33 20.33 26.75
C SER A 80 -1.15 20.33 28.26
N THR A 81 -0.05 20.91 28.73
CA THR A 81 0.20 21.20 30.15
C THR A 81 -0.91 22.12 30.67
N PRO A 82 -1.61 21.79 31.77
CA PRO A 82 -2.52 22.74 32.39
C PRO A 82 -1.69 23.86 33.05
N SER A 83 -1.71 25.05 32.44
CA SER A 83 -1.22 26.28 33.06
C SER A 83 -2.24 26.74 34.10
N ARG A 84 -2.01 26.40 35.37
CA ARG A 84 -2.72 26.99 36.51
C ARG A 84 -1.82 28.04 37.16
N ALA A 85 -2.09 29.30 36.85
CA ALA A 85 -1.55 30.44 37.58
C ALA A 85 -2.59 31.58 37.59
N ALA A 86 -3.33 31.67 38.70
CA ALA A 86 -3.72 32.89 39.42
C ALA A 86 -4.80 32.51 40.45
#